data_AF-A0A1A8PFH8-F1
#
_entry.id   AF-A0A1A8PFH8-F1
#
_cell.length_a   1.000
_cell.length_b   1.000
_cell.length_c   1.000
_cell.angle_alpha   90.00
_cell.angle_beta   90.00
_cell.angle_gamma   90.00
#
_symmetry.space_group_name_H-M   'P 1'
#
loop_
_entity.id
_entity.type
_entity.pdbx_description
1 polymer ?
#
loop_
_entity_poly.entity_id
_entity_poly.type
_entity_poly.pdbx_seq_one_letter_code
_entity_poly.pdbx_strand_id
1 'polypeptide(L)'
;LNSLSDLHSYVDKSQLTRDFGGNLEYSHSQWIHHRTAIENFALTVKSTAQMLQRFGAQLAETELPNDVQGTKDLLTVHTDKHNNLKDELKLALRQGNTLFTCIKDQAAKSENHVLSPDEMENQTTVERLLAQLDETENAFEQFWCKHHLKLEQCLQLRHFEQDFREVKVCLDSLLDGLNSLSDTGDCVARVEHLLKELKALEKKGQPTVEKAQLHASHGDQLIQSNHYAVDSIRPKCVELRRVCDDFSNEAKKKFDVLSKSLQIHMGIDKVNQWCESGIYLLASQAVDKCQSQEGAESALTDIEHFLDSAEKNQLTELRNLHNQFEVVLSEDIKGGVLKALKRLEDVQEMFEKRSVSLKRLSAKQTRPIQPVAPRPESSPKRPSQKTPPRTTGSHQPLTRRPSDNLNSAKQQAEADPNKKKNIRRTKEAITIEVMHGESQGGSTLVPVSNESEESLSNRRRHIMTELIESERIYVEELQSIMEGYFAELNNSELSHLIPPTLENKKDVLFGNLPEIYEFHNK
;
A
#
# COMPACT_ATOMS: atom_id res chain seq x y z
N LEU A 1 -52.11 -0.39 80.68
CA LEU A 1 -50.94 0.24 81.33
C LEU A 1 -51.48 1.33 82.24
N ASN A 2 -51.64 1.05 83.54
CA ASN A 2 -52.34 1.96 84.46
C ASN A 2 -51.39 2.75 85.38
N SER A 3 -50.07 2.51 85.26
CA SER A 3 -49.03 3.24 85.99
C SER A 3 -47.70 3.29 85.21
N LEU A 4 -46.85 4.28 85.52
CA LEU A 4 -45.46 4.38 85.03
C LEU A 4 -44.63 3.14 85.40
N SER A 5 -44.91 2.53 86.56
CA SER A 5 -44.24 1.31 86.99
C SER A 5 -44.60 0.10 86.11
N ASP A 6 -45.85 0.02 85.63
CA ASP A 6 -46.25 -1.01 84.68
C ASP A 6 -45.59 -0.79 83.32
N LEU A 7 -45.36 0.45 82.89
CA LEU A 7 -44.67 0.73 81.63
C LEU A 7 -43.22 0.23 81.66
N HIS A 8 -42.52 0.44 82.77
CA HIS A 8 -41.14 0.01 82.93
C HIS A 8 -40.96 -1.51 83.11
N SER A 9 -42.04 -2.28 83.31
CA SER A 9 -41.97 -3.74 83.31
C SER A 9 -41.98 -4.33 81.89
N TYR A 10 -42.42 -3.55 80.89
CA TYR A 10 -42.43 -3.93 79.48
C TYR A 10 -41.38 -3.22 78.63
N VAL A 11 -40.96 -2.00 79.02
CA VAL A 11 -40.05 -1.16 78.23
C VAL A 11 -38.92 -0.64 79.12
N ASP A 12 -37.68 -0.86 78.67
CA ASP A 12 -36.49 -0.35 79.36
C ASP A 12 -36.51 1.19 79.40
N LYS A 13 -36.10 1.77 80.53
CA LYS A 13 -36.02 3.23 80.70
C LYS A 13 -35.13 3.89 79.65
N SER A 14 -34.11 3.18 79.15
CA SER A 14 -33.19 3.63 78.11
C SER A 14 -33.86 3.84 76.75
N GLN A 15 -35.06 3.31 76.54
CA GLN A 15 -35.83 3.45 75.31
C GLN A 15 -36.92 4.53 75.39
N LEU A 16 -37.07 5.18 76.55
CA LEU A 16 -38.09 6.18 76.80
C LEU A 16 -37.45 7.56 76.94
N THR A 17 -38.07 8.60 76.37
CA THR A 17 -37.62 9.98 76.57
C THR A 17 -37.91 10.44 78.00
N ARG A 18 -37.30 11.56 78.40
CA ARG A 18 -37.49 12.15 79.74
C ARG A 18 -38.96 12.43 80.08
N ASP A 19 -39.79 12.74 79.08
CA ASP A 19 -41.23 12.98 79.23
C ASP A 19 -42.01 11.74 79.72
N PHE A 20 -41.47 10.54 79.50
CA PHE A 20 -42.04 9.25 79.92
C PHE A 20 -41.23 8.59 81.05
N GLY A 21 -40.39 9.35 81.76
CA GLY A 21 -39.59 8.86 82.89
C GLY A 21 -38.38 8.00 82.49
N GLY A 22 -37.95 8.07 81.22
CA GLY A 22 -36.76 7.40 80.73
C GLY A 22 -35.53 8.30 80.61
N ASN A 23 -34.44 7.72 80.10
CA ASN A 23 -33.13 8.35 79.96
C ASN A 23 -32.66 8.48 78.50
N LEU A 24 -33.52 8.26 77.52
CA LEU A 24 -33.23 8.54 76.12
C LEU A 24 -33.17 10.06 75.88
N GLU A 25 -32.03 10.55 75.41
CA GLU A 25 -31.88 11.94 74.98
C GLU A 25 -32.38 12.07 73.54
N TYR A 26 -33.58 12.63 73.40
CA TYR A 26 -34.19 12.91 72.10
C TYR A 26 -34.31 14.42 71.88
N SER A 27 -33.85 14.88 70.71
CA SER A 27 -34.00 16.27 70.26
C SER A 27 -34.71 16.31 68.92
N HIS A 28 -35.98 16.68 68.94
CA HIS A 28 -36.81 16.74 67.74
C HIS A 28 -36.23 17.67 66.65
N SER A 29 -35.64 18.80 67.07
CA SER A 29 -35.03 19.75 66.14
C SER A 29 -33.77 19.20 65.46
N GLN A 30 -32.96 18.43 66.18
CA GLN A 30 -31.79 17.75 65.61
C GLN A 30 -32.22 16.63 64.65
N TRP A 31 -33.20 15.83 65.04
CA TRP A 31 -33.75 14.78 64.18
C TRP A 31 -34.25 15.35 62.85
N ILE A 32 -35.03 16.44 62.87
CA ILE A 32 -35.46 17.15 61.65
C ILE A 32 -34.25 17.61 60.84
N HIS A 33 -33.27 18.26 61.48
CA HIS A 33 -32.10 18.79 60.78
C HIS A 33 -31.29 17.70 60.07
N HIS A 34 -31.00 16.60 60.76
CA HIS A 34 -30.32 15.44 60.17
C HIS A 34 -31.12 14.85 59.01
N ARG A 35 -32.43 14.63 59.21
CA ARG A 35 -33.29 14.05 58.17
C ARG A 35 -33.32 14.93 56.91
N THR A 36 -33.50 16.24 57.06
CA THR A 36 -33.48 17.20 55.94
C THR A 36 -32.12 17.22 55.25
N ALA A 37 -31.02 17.20 55.99
CA ALA A 37 -29.68 17.17 55.41
C ALA A 37 -29.40 15.87 54.62
N ILE A 38 -29.84 14.73 55.16
CA ILE A 38 -29.76 13.42 54.48
C ILE A 38 -30.61 13.39 53.22
N GLU A 39 -31.82 13.94 53.25
CA GLU A 39 -32.70 14.04 52.07
C GLU A 39 -32.08 14.90 50.97
N ASN A 40 -31.54 16.07 51.35
CA ASN A 40 -30.82 16.93 50.40
C ASN A 40 -29.62 16.20 49.79
N PHE A 41 -28.83 15.49 50.60
CA PHE A 41 -27.71 14.71 50.09
C PHE A 41 -28.16 13.57 49.17
N ALA A 42 -29.23 12.86 49.51
CA ALA A 42 -29.81 11.82 48.66
C ALA A 42 -30.28 12.38 47.31
N LEU A 43 -30.86 13.58 47.29
CA LEU A 43 -31.21 14.28 46.05
C LEU A 43 -29.97 14.64 45.23
N THR A 44 -28.88 15.10 45.86
CA THR A 44 -27.59 15.33 45.19
C THR A 44 -27.06 14.04 44.55
N VAL A 45 -26.98 12.94 45.32
CA VAL A 45 -26.51 11.63 44.80
C VAL A 45 -27.34 11.18 43.60
N LYS A 46 -28.68 11.28 43.69
CA LYS A 46 -29.59 10.95 42.59
C LYS A 46 -29.35 11.84 41.36
N SER A 47 -29.21 13.15 41.55
CA SER A 47 -28.96 14.11 40.46
C SER A 47 -27.64 13.83 39.75
N THR A 48 -26.56 13.60 40.52
CA THR A 48 -25.24 13.28 39.98
C THR A 48 -25.26 11.97 39.20
N ALA A 49 -25.90 10.92 39.73
CA ALA A 49 -26.05 9.64 39.03
C ALA A 49 -26.81 9.81 37.70
N GLN A 50 -27.89 10.59 37.68
CA GLN A 50 -28.64 10.89 36.44
C GLN A 50 -27.80 11.67 35.42
N MET A 51 -26.95 12.60 35.89
CA MET A 51 -26.07 13.37 35.02
C MET A 51 -25.02 12.48 34.34
N LEU A 52 -24.40 11.59 35.11
CA LEU A 52 -23.44 10.60 34.61
C LEU A 52 -24.08 9.61 33.64
N GLN A 53 -25.29 9.12 33.95
CA GLN A 53 -26.04 8.24 33.06
C GLN A 53 -26.37 8.90 31.72
N ARG A 54 -26.87 10.15 31.74
CA ARG A 54 -27.16 10.90 30.50
C ARG A 54 -25.91 11.13 29.69
N PHE A 55 -24.80 11.49 30.32
CA PHE A 55 -23.54 11.68 29.61
C PHE A 55 -23.00 10.35 29.06
N GLY A 56 -23.04 9.27 29.85
CA GLY A 56 -22.67 7.93 29.39
C GLY A 56 -23.46 7.47 28.16
N ALA A 57 -24.78 7.73 28.13
CA ALA A 57 -25.62 7.46 26.97
C ALA A 57 -25.20 8.28 25.75
N GLN A 58 -24.97 9.59 25.92
CA GLN A 58 -24.44 10.44 24.85
C GLN A 58 -23.12 9.91 24.29
N LEU A 59 -22.20 9.49 25.16
CA LEU A 59 -20.91 8.92 24.75
C LEU A 59 -21.09 7.61 23.96
N ALA A 60 -21.99 6.73 24.41
CA ALA A 60 -22.25 5.44 23.76
C ALA A 60 -22.92 5.59 22.38
N GLU A 61 -23.78 6.59 22.22
CA GLU A 61 -24.48 6.91 20.97
C GLU A 61 -23.64 7.77 20.02
N THR A 62 -22.49 8.28 20.47
CA THR A 62 -21.66 9.16 19.65
C THR A 62 -21.00 8.39 18.50
N GLU A 63 -21.30 8.80 17.27
CA GLU A 63 -20.59 8.34 16.07
C GLU A 63 -19.17 8.94 16.02
N LEU A 64 -18.19 8.11 15.63
CA LEU A 64 -16.81 8.53 15.51
C LEU A 64 -16.61 9.40 14.24
N PRO A 65 -16.03 10.61 14.36
CA PRO A 65 -15.78 11.46 13.20
C PRO A 65 -14.82 10.83 12.20
N ASN A 66 -14.95 11.23 10.93
CA ASN A 66 -14.14 10.68 9.85
C ASN A 66 -12.88 11.49 9.51
N ASP A 67 -12.64 12.61 10.17
CA ASP A 67 -11.51 13.51 9.94
C ASP A 67 -10.77 13.83 11.24
N VAL A 68 -9.49 14.23 11.12
CA VAL A 68 -8.62 14.51 12.26
C VAL A 68 -9.15 15.62 13.15
N GLN A 69 -9.64 16.71 12.56
CA GLN A 69 -10.07 17.89 13.32
C GLN A 69 -11.34 17.59 14.10
N GLY A 70 -12.34 16.97 13.46
CA GLY A 70 -13.57 16.53 14.10
C GLY A 70 -13.32 15.56 15.25
N THR A 71 -12.44 14.57 15.08
CA THR A 71 -12.11 13.63 16.17
C THR A 71 -11.39 14.34 17.32
N LYS A 72 -10.49 15.28 17.03
CA LYS A 72 -9.77 16.06 18.05
C LYS A 72 -10.71 16.96 18.84
N ASP A 73 -11.61 17.67 18.17
CA ASP A 73 -12.59 18.55 18.81
C ASP A 73 -13.55 17.73 19.69
N LEU A 74 -14.01 16.58 19.20
CA LEU A 74 -14.85 15.66 19.97
C LEU A 74 -14.12 15.15 21.22
N LEU A 75 -12.84 14.77 21.10
CA LEU A 75 -12.02 14.32 22.23
C LEU A 75 -11.89 15.41 23.29
N THR A 76 -11.65 16.66 22.89
CA THR A 76 -11.58 17.81 23.82
C THR A 76 -12.93 18.04 24.49
N VAL A 77 -14.03 18.11 23.73
CA VAL A 77 -15.37 18.33 24.29
C VAL A 77 -15.76 17.24 25.29
N HIS A 78 -15.49 15.97 24.97
CA HIS A 78 -15.78 14.86 25.87
C HIS A 78 -14.92 14.92 27.13
N THR A 79 -13.62 15.23 26.99
CA THR A 79 -12.69 15.30 28.13
C THR A 79 -13.03 16.45 29.06
N ASP A 80 -13.40 17.61 28.53
CA ASP A 80 -13.83 18.76 29.32
C ASP A 80 -15.13 18.48 30.08
N LYS A 81 -16.11 17.85 29.42
CA LYS A 81 -17.35 17.41 30.07
C LYS A 81 -17.08 16.39 31.18
N HIS A 82 -16.20 15.41 30.94
CA HIS A 82 -15.80 14.43 31.96
C HIS A 82 -15.15 15.11 33.17
N ASN A 83 -14.19 16.02 32.95
CA ASN A 83 -13.52 16.76 34.02
C ASN A 83 -14.50 17.57 34.86
N ASN A 84 -15.44 18.27 34.22
CA ASN A 84 -16.48 19.03 34.92
C ASN A 84 -17.35 18.11 35.79
N LEU A 85 -17.79 16.97 35.25
CA LEU A 85 -18.59 15.98 36.01
C LEU A 85 -17.80 15.38 37.18
N LYS A 86 -16.49 15.15 36.99
CA LYS A 86 -15.60 14.66 38.03
C LYS A 86 -15.45 15.66 39.17
N ASP A 87 -15.45 16.95 38.88
CA ASP A 87 -15.42 17.98 39.91
C ASP A 87 -16.76 18.11 40.67
N GLU A 88 -17.89 17.96 39.99
CA GLU A 88 -19.22 17.86 40.63
C GLU A 88 -19.33 16.61 41.54
N LEU A 89 -18.79 15.47 41.11
CA LEU A 89 -18.69 14.25 41.93
C LEU A 89 -17.87 14.48 43.20
N LYS A 90 -16.69 15.10 43.10
CA LYS A 90 -15.86 15.46 44.27
C LYS A 90 -16.61 16.39 45.21
N LEU A 91 -17.39 17.33 44.70
CA LEU A 91 -18.20 18.23 45.53
C LEU A 91 -19.28 17.45 46.30
N ALA A 92 -20.02 16.57 45.62
CA ALA A 92 -21.00 15.70 46.25
C ALA A 92 -20.37 14.80 47.32
N LEU A 93 -19.19 14.23 47.05
CA LEU A 93 -18.46 13.43 48.03
C LEU A 93 -18.03 14.24 49.27
N ARG A 94 -17.58 15.49 49.09
CA ARG A 94 -17.26 16.40 50.21
C ARG A 94 -18.51 16.75 51.03
N GLN A 95 -19.64 16.97 50.38
CA GLN A 95 -20.92 17.21 51.07
C GLN A 95 -21.31 16.00 51.93
N GLY A 96 -21.27 14.79 51.36
CA GLY A 96 -21.59 13.56 52.09
C GLY A 96 -20.64 13.28 53.26
N ASN A 97 -19.33 13.46 53.08
CA ASN A 97 -18.35 13.29 54.15
C ASN A 97 -18.50 14.33 55.28
N THR A 98 -18.82 15.57 54.91
CA THR A 98 -19.12 16.62 55.90
C THR A 98 -20.36 16.27 56.70
N LEU A 99 -21.44 15.83 56.04
CA LEU A 99 -22.67 15.38 56.69
C LEU A 99 -22.41 14.19 57.63
N PHE A 100 -21.65 13.20 57.16
CA PHE A 100 -21.24 12.05 57.95
C PHE A 100 -20.47 12.46 59.22
N THR A 101 -19.49 13.36 59.07
CA THR A 101 -18.69 13.88 60.18
C THR A 101 -19.56 14.68 61.16
N CYS A 102 -20.49 15.50 60.67
CA CYS A 102 -21.42 16.26 61.52
C CYS A 102 -22.34 15.34 62.36
N ILE A 103 -22.82 14.22 61.79
CA ILE A 103 -23.62 13.23 62.54
C ILE A 103 -22.75 12.55 63.60
N LYS A 104 -21.52 12.15 63.24
CA LYS A 104 -20.60 11.43 64.13
C LYS A 104 -20.04 12.29 65.27
N ASP A 105 -19.62 13.53 64.98
CA ASP A 105 -19.05 14.45 65.97
C ASP A 105 -20.10 14.94 66.97
N GLN A 106 -21.38 14.96 66.59
CA GLN A 106 -22.47 15.30 67.51
C GLN A 106 -22.74 14.16 68.50
N ALA A 107 -22.65 12.90 68.04
CA ALA A 107 -22.72 11.72 68.90
C ALA A 107 -21.50 11.59 69.86
N ALA A 108 -20.36 12.20 69.54
CA ALA A 108 -19.13 12.10 70.34
C ALA A 108 -18.99 13.16 71.46
N LYS A 109 -19.92 14.12 71.58
CA LYS A 109 -19.82 15.24 72.55
C LYS A 109 -20.13 14.86 74.00
N SER A 110 -20.58 13.63 74.25
CA SER A 110 -20.86 13.08 75.59
C SER A 110 -19.90 11.92 75.88
N GLU A 111 -19.09 12.02 76.95
CA GLU A 111 -18.04 11.05 77.33
C GLU A 111 -18.54 9.60 77.60
N ASN A 112 -19.85 9.35 77.59
CA ASN A 112 -20.48 8.03 77.73
C ASN A 112 -21.67 7.81 76.75
N HIS A 113 -21.69 8.47 75.59
CA HIS A 113 -22.82 8.38 74.66
C HIS A 113 -22.90 7.03 73.95
N VAL A 114 -24.02 6.33 74.14
CA VAL A 114 -24.42 5.22 73.27
C VAL A 114 -25.26 5.83 72.15
N LEU A 115 -24.85 5.63 70.90
CA LEU A 115 -25.60 6.09 69.72
C LEU A 115 -27.07 5.70 69.86
N SER A 116 -27.94 6.70 69.75
CA SER A 116 -29.38 6.44 69.66
C SER A 116 -29.69 5.63 68.39
N PRO A 117 -30.75 4.81 68.39
CA PRO A 117 -31.15 4.06 67.19
C PRO A 117 -31.33 4.93 65.94
N ASP A 118 -31.80 6.17 66.09
CA ASP A 118 -31.98 7.11 64.97
C ASP A 118 -30.66 7.71 64.48
N GLU A 119 -29.70 8.01 65.38
CA GLU A 119 -28.35 8.41 64.97
C GLU A 119 -27.62 7.29 64.21
N MET A 120 -27.78 6.04 64.66
CA MET A 120 -27.22 4.87 63.99
C MET A 120 -27.84 4.67 62.60
N GLU A 121 -29.16 4.77 62.47
CA GLU A 121 -29.86 4.68 61.17
C GLU A 121 -29.45 5.82 60.23
N ASN A 122 -29.34 7.05 60.73
CA ASN A 122 -28.87 8.21 59.98
C ASN A 122 -27.43 8.00 59.48
N GLN A 123 -26.54 7.50 60.34
CA GLN A 123 -25.17 7.19 59.98
C GLN A 123 -25.12 6.11 58.87
N THR A 124 -25.81 4.99 59.05
CA THR A 124 -25.88 3.91 58.05
C THR A 124 -26.47 4.40 56.73
N THR A 125 -27.46 5.30 56.77
CA THR A 125 -28.06 5.87 55.57
C THR A 125 -27.06 6.73 54.79
N VAL A 126 -26.30 7.59 55.48
CA VAL A 126 -25.26 8.42 54.85
C VAL A 126 -24.12 7.56 54.31
N GLU A 127 -23.67 6.55 55.06
CA GLU A 127 -22.65 5.59 54.59
C GLU A 127 -23.11 4.88 53.32
N ARG A 128 -24.37 4.43 53.28
CA ARG A 128 -24.94 3.80 52.09
C ARG A 128 -25.00 4.75 50.89
N LEU A 129 -25.39 6.00 51.09
CA LEU A 129 -25.44 7.01 50.02
C LEU A 129 -24.04 7.36 49.49
N LEU A 130 -23.04 7.43 50.38
CA LEU A 130 -21.64 7.59 50.01
C LEU A 130 -21.13 6.39 49.19
N ALA A 131 -21.45 5.17 49.62
CA ALA A 131 -21.10 3.95 48.90
C ALA A 131 -21.75 3.89 47.50
N GLN A 132 -23.02 4.30 47.38
CA GLN A 132 -23.70 4.39 46.08
C GLN A 132 -23.04 5.41 45.14
N LEU A 133 -22.61 6.55 45.68
CA LEU A 133 -21.93 7.58 44.90
C LEU A 133 -20.56 7.08 44.39
N ASP A 134 -19.80 6.42 45.26
CA ASP A 134 -18.50 5.81 44.92
C ASP A 134 -18.65 4.69 43.86
N GLU A 135 -19.65 3.82 44.01
CA GLU A 135 -19.94 2.78 43.02
C GLU A 135 -20.33 3.38 41.66
N THR A 136 -21.14 4.45 41.67
CA THR A 136 -21.55 5.15 40.45
C THR A 136 -20.36 5.84 39.77
N GLU A 137 -19.47 6.48 40.54
CA GLU A 137 -18.23 7.06 40.03
C GLU A 137 -17.33 5.99 39.41
N ASN A 138 -17.09 4.90 40.12
CA ASN A 138 -16.23 3.81 39.67
C ASN A 138 -16.76 3.15 38.40
N ALA A 139 -18.07 2.90 38.31
CA ALA A 139 -18.69 2.35 37.11
C ALA A 139 -18.54 3.29 35.91
N PHE A 140 -18.77 4.59 36.12
CA PHE A 140 -18.61 5.59 35.06
C PHE A 140 -17.15 5.74 34.63
N GLU A 141 -16.18 5.75 35.54
CA GLU A 141 -14.76 5.88 35.21
C GLU A 141 -14.25 4.68 34.41
N GLN A 142 -14.70 3.46 34.73
CA GLN A 142 -14.38 2.27 33.94
C GLN A 142 -14.91 2.36 32.51
N PHE A 143 -16.14 2.86 32.34
CA PHE A 143 -16.71 3.12 31.03
C PHE A 143 -15.93 4.21 30.29
N TRP A 144 -15.65 5.33 30.96
CA TRP A 144 -14.90 6.46 30.42
C TRP A 144 -13.53 6.04 29.92
N CYS A 145 -12.75 5.29 30.71
CA CYS A 145 -11.43 4.80 30.29
C CYS A 145 -11.48 4.03 28.96
N LYS A 146 -12.48 3.17 28.78
CA LYS A 146 -12.67 2.40 27.52
C LYS A 146 -13.08 3.32 26.37
N HIS A 147 -14.02 4.23 26.60
CA HIS A 147 -14.51 5.18 25.60
C HIS A 147 -13.41 6.14 25.15
N HIS A 148 -12.69 6.72 26.11
CA HIS A 148 -11.59 7.64 25.89
C HIS A 148 -10.48 6.97 25.07
N LEU A 149 -10.05 5.77 25.48
CA LEU A 149 -9.06 5.00 24.72
C LEU A 149 -9.51 4.74 23.28
N LYS A 150 -10.77 4.36 23.07
CA LYS A 150 -11.32 4.14 21.71
C LYS A 150 -11.29 5.43 20.88
N LEU A 151 -11.59 6.58 21.48
CA LEU A 151 -11.59 7.88 20.80
C LEU A 151 -10.16 8.37 20.50
N GLU A 152 -9.20 8.16 21.40
CA GLU A 152 -7.78 8.39 21.14
C GLU A 152 -7.25 7.51 20.00
N GLN A 153 -7.60 6.22 20.02
CA GLN A 153 -7.29 5.30 18.92
C GLN A 153 -7.98 5.75 17.62
N CYS A 154 -9.16 6.34 17.68
CA CYS A 154 -9.81 6.90 16.49
C CYS A 154 -8.97 8.05 15.92
N LEU A 155 -8.50 8.96 16.77
CA LEU A 155 -7.62 10.05 16.35
C LEU A 155 -6.31 9.53 15.74
N GLN A 156 -5.69 8.52 16.38
CA GLN A 156 -4.50 7.85 15.84
C GLN A 156 -4.75 7.26 14.45
N LEU A 157 -5.88 6.58 14.25
CA LEU A 157 -6.29 6.04 12.95
C LEU A 157 -6.46 7.15 11.90
N ARG A 158 -7.10 8.27 12.26
CA ARG A 158 -7.30 9.39 11.31
C ARG A 158 -5.98 9.99 10.87
N HIS A 159 -5.02 10.18 11.79
CA HIS A 159 -3.66 10.60 11.45
C HIS A 159 -2.96 9.58 10.56
N PHE A 160 -3.01 8.30 10.94
CA PHE A 160 -2.42 7.22 10.15
C PHE A 160 -2.94 7.19 8.71
N GLU A 161 -4.24 7.37 8.51
CA GLU A 161 -4.87 7.37 7.18
C GLU A 161 -4.59 8.65 6.37
N GLN A 162 -4.40 9.78 7.04
CA GLN A 162 -3.95 11.01 6.38
C GLN A 162 -2.50 10.85 5.88
N ASP A 163 -1.60 10.40 6.75
CA ASP A 163 -0.19 10.18 6.43
C ASP A 163 -0.04 9.11 5.33
N PHE A 164 -0.83 8.04 5.39
CA PHE A 164 -0.89 7.02 4.35
C PHE A 164 -1.22 7.63 2.99
N ARG A 165 -2.26 8.48 2.91
CA ARG A 165 -2.66 9.12 1.66
C ARG A 165 -1.56 10.05 1.12
N GLU A 166 -0.96 10.85 1.98
CA GLU A 166 0.12 11.77 1.59
C GLU A 166 1.33 11.00 1.03
N VAL A 167 1.78 9.97 1.76
CA VAL A 167 2.93 9.14 1.35
C VAL A 167 2.64 8.40 0.05
N LYS A 168 1.43 7.83 -0.07
CA LYS A 168 1.01 7.12 -1.29
C LYS A 168 1.05 8.05 -2.51
N VAL A 169 0.45 9.24 -2.43
CA VAL A 169 0.46 10.21 -3.54
C VAL A 169 1.89 10.60 -3.93
N CYS A 170 2.78 10.78 -2.95
CA CYS A 170 4.18 11.06 -3.22
C CYS A 170 4.89 9.89 -3.94
N LEU A 171 4.67 8.65 -3.51
CA LEU A 171 5.24 7.46 -4.16
C LEU A 171 4.68 7.23 -5.56
N ASP A 172 3.37 7.37 -5.74
CA ASP A 172 2.71 7.25 -7.05
C ASP A 172 3.29 8.28 -8.03
N SER A 173 3.48 9.54 -7.59
CA SER A 173 4.12 10.57 -8.42
C SER A 173 5.58 10.26 -8.77
N LEU A 174 6.33 9.64 -7.86
CA LEU A 174 7.71 9.20 -8.12
C LEU A 174 7.75 8.02 -9.10
N LEU A 175 6.80 7.09 -8.99
CA LEU A 175 6.65 5.95 -9.88
C LEU A 175 6.24 6.40 -11.29
N ASP A 176 5.33 7.37 -11.40
CA ASP A 176 5.00 8.03 -12.67
C ASP A 176 6.23 8.71 -13.27
N GLY A 177 7.04 9.36 -12.44
CA GLY A 177 8.34 9.90 -12.82
C GLY A 177 9.26 8.83 -13.41
N LEU A 178 9.39 7.68 -12.75
CA LEU A 178 10.19 6.56 -13.25
C LEU A 178 9.64 6.04 -14.59
N ASN A 179 8.35 5.83 -14.68
CA ASN A 179 7.68 5.33 -15.89
C ASN A 179 7.82 6.30 -17.07
N SER A 180 7.87 7.60 -16.81
CA SER A 180 8.08 8.62 -17.84
C SER A 180 9.52 8.68 -18.39
N LEU A 181 10.51 8.17 -17.65
CA LEU A 181 11.89 8.08 -18.14
C LEU A 181 11.98 7.05 -19.25
N SER A 182 12.63 7.43 -20.36
CA SER A 182 12.88 6.52 -21.47
C SER A 182 13.79 5.36 -21.04
N ASP A 183 13.42 4.13 -21.43
CA ASP A 183 14.21 2.92 -21.19
C ASP A 183 15.36 2.74 -22.17
N THR A 184 15.45 3.60 -23.20
CA THR A 184 16.42 3.51 -24.29
C THR A 184 16.94 4.91 -24.64
N GLY A 185 18.24 4.98 -24.95
CA GLY A 185 18.87 6.13 -25.61
C GLY A 185 19.41 5.75 -26.99
N ASP A 186 19.71 6.76 -27.81
CA ASP A 186 20.22 6.64 -29.18
C ASP A 186 21.75 6.73 -29.28
N CYS A 187 22.43 7.18 -28.23
CA CYS A 187 23.88 7.28 -28.13
C CYS A 187 24.37 7.16 -26.67
N VAL A 188 25.67 6.96 -26.49
CA VAL A 188 26.33 6.85 -25.17
C VAL A 188 25.97 8.03 -24.26
N ALA A 189 26.16 9.27 -24.73
CA ALA A 189 25.90 10.48 -23.93
C ALA A 189 24.43 10.58 -23.47
N ARG A 190 23.47 10.15 -24.31
CA ARG A 190 22.05 10.14 -23.94
C ARG A 190 21.75 9.10 -22.87
N VAL A 191 22.31 7.90 -22.99
CA VAL A 191 22.12 6.83 -21.98
C VAL A 191 22.78 7.20 -20.65
N GLU A 192 23.97 7.79 -20.67
CA GLU A 192 24.62 8.31 -19.46
C GLU A 192 23.78 9.39 -18.76
N HIS A 193 23.16 10.28 -19.55
CA HIS A 193 22.24 11.28 -19.02
C HIS A 193 21.01 10.63 -18.36
N LEU A 194 20.37 9.66 -19.04
CA LEU A 194 19.22 8.93 -18.50
C LEU A 194 19.58 8.18 -17.20
N LEU A 195 20.76 7.56 -17.12
CA LEU A 195 21.25 6.92 -15.90
C LEU A 195 21.46 7.94 -14.76
N LYS A 196 21.92 9.15 -15.08
CA LYS A 196 22.08 10.23 -14.09
C LYS A 196 20.72 10.73 -13.60
N GLU A 197 19.74 10.90 -14.49
CA GLU A 197 18.37 11.27 -14.14
C GLU A 197 17.69 10.19 -13.27
N LEU A 198 17.83 8.92 -13.64
CA LEU A 198 17.32 7.78 -12.87
C LEU A 198 17.88 7.78 -11.44
N LYS A 199 19.21 7.90 -11.29
CA LYS A 199 19.86 7.96 -9.96
C LYS A 199 19.42 9.17 -9.14
N ALA A 200 19.18 10.31 -9.80
CA ALA A 200 18.67 11.49 -9.12
C ALA A 200 17.23 11.29 -8.63
N LEU A 201 16.38 10.62 -9.42
CA LEU A 201 15.01 10.30 -9.05
C LEU A 201 14.94 9.25 -7.94
N GLU A 202 15.76 8.21 -8.00
CA GLU A 202 15.91 7.20 -6.94
C GLU A 202 16.33 7.86 -5.61
N LYS A 203 17.38 8.71 -5.65
CA LYS A 203 17.83 9.47 -4.47
C LYS A 203 16.75 10.41 -3.94
N LYS A 204 15.96 11.03 -4.81
CA LYS A 204 14.80 11.87 -4.42
C LYS A 204 13.69 11.04 -3.78
N GLY A 205 13.48 9.81 -4.24
CA GLY A 205 12.45 8.91 -3.73
C GLY A 205 12.80 8.24 -2.40
N GLN A 206 14.08 8.04 -2.11
CA GLN A 206 14.57 7.35 -0.91
C GLN A 206 13.93 7.81 0.41
N PRO A 207 13.83 9.13 0.72
CA PRO A 207 13.18 9.58 1.96
C PRO A 207 11.69 9.24 2.03
N THR A 208 11.01 9.17 0.87
CA THR A 208 9.58 8.83 0.80
C THR A 208 9.38 7.34 1.04
N VAL A 209 10.26 6.50 0.48
CA VAL A 209 10.27 5.05 0.72
C VAL A 209 10.54 4.74 2.19
N GLU A 210 11.52 5.41 2.81
CA GLU A 210 11.82 5.28 4.24
C GLU A 210 10.64 5.72 5.11
N LYS A 211 10.02 6.86 4.80
CA LYS A 211 8.80 7.35 5.48
C LYS A 211 7.67 6.31 5.38
N ALA A 212 7.45 5.72 4.21
CA ALA A 212 6.44 4.69 3.99
C ALA A 212 6.69 3.40 4.78
N GLN A 213 7.95 2.92 4.81
CA GLN A 213 8.34 1.74 5.59
C GLN A 213 8.19 1.97 7.10
N LEU A 214 8.59 3.15 7.59
CA LEU A 214 8.40 3.55 8.97
C LEU A 214 6.91 3.61 9.32
N HIS A 215 6.08 4.17 8.43
CA HIS A 215 4.63 4.25 8.63
C HIS A 215 3.97 2.87 8.65
N ALA A 216 4.38 1.96 7.77
CA ALA A 216 3.93 0.57 7.80
C ALA A 216 4.32 -0.14 9.11
N SER A 217 5.53 0.14 9.62
CA SER A 217 6.02 -0.41 10.90
C SER A 217 5.25 0.17 12.09
N HIS A 218 4.92 1.46 12.06
CA HIS A 218 4.05 2.08 13.06
C HIS A 218 2.65 1.44 13.04
N GLY A 219 2.08 1.19 11.86
CA GLY A 219 0.81 0.46 11.75
C GLY A 219 0.88 -0.96 12.31
N ASP A 220 2.01 -1.67 12.16
CA ASP A 220 2.20 -2.98 12.82
C ASP A 220 2.20 -2.87 14.35
N GLN A 221 2.80 -1.82 14.90
CA GLN A 221 2.79 -1.57 16.35
C GLN A 221 1.37 -1.31 16.86
N LEU A 222 0.56 -0.55 16.11
CA LEU A 222 -0.86 -0.35 16.42
C LEU A 222 -1.64 -1.68 16.38
N ILE A 223 -1.33 -2.56 15.43
CA ILE A 223 -1.94 -3.89 15.35
C ILE A 223 -1.54 -4.75 16.56
N GLN A 224 -0.26 -4.72 16.95
CA GLN A 224 0.25 -5.47 18.10
C GLN A 224 -0.32 -4.97 19.43
N SER A 225 -0.65 -3.69 19.53
CA SER A 225 -1.30 -3.11 20.72
C SER A 225 -2.81 -3.34 20.79
N ASN A 226 -3.37 -4.19 19.90
CA ASN A 226 -4.81 -4.48 19.80
C ASN A 226 -5.66 -3.23 19.55
N HIS A 227 -5.22 -2.35 18.65
CA HIS A 227 -6.02 -1.21 18.22
C HIS A 227 -7.40 -1.65 17.69
N TYR A 228 -8.48 -0.92 17.99
CA TYR A 228 -9.84 -1.34 17.61
C TYR A 228 -10.09 -1.46 16.07
N ALA A 229 -9.16 -0.99 15.24
CA ALA A 229 -9.34 -0.79 13.80
C ALA A 229 -8.30 -1.57 12.96
N VAL A 230 -7.85 -2.73 13.46
CA VAL A 230 -6.85 -3.59 12.79
C VAL A 230 -7.21 -3.86 11.33
N ASP A 231 -8.50 -4.08 11.03
CA ASP A 231 -8.98 -4.40 9.67
C ASP A 231 -8.81 -3.22 8.69
N SER A 232 -8.76 -1.98 9.18
CA SER A 232 -8.49 -0.79 8.37
C SER A 232 -7.00 -0.50 8.22
N ILE A 233 -6.20 -0.78 9.25
CA ILE A 233 -4.77 -0.49 9.31
C ILE A 233 -3.97 -1.52 8.50
N ARG A 234 -4.26 -2.82 8.68
CA ARG A 234 -3.47 -3.91 8.08
C ARG A 234 -3.37 -3.83 6.55
N PRO A 235 -4.47 -3.62 5.79
CA PRO A 235 -4.38 -3.51 4.34
C PRO A 235 -3.50 -2.35 3.89
N LYS A 236 -3.56 -1.21 4.60
CA LYS A 236 -2.75 -0.02 4.29
C LYS A 236 -1.26 -0.25 4.54
N CYS A 237 -0.89 -0.97 5.60
CA CYS A 237 0.50 -1.37 5.83
C CYS A 237 1.03 -2.27 4.71
N VAL A 238 0.23 -3.26 4.29
CA VAL A 238 0.59 -4.15 3.17
C VAL A 238 0.74 -3.35 1.88
N GLU A 239 -0.18 -2.43 1.61
CA GLU A 239 -0.13 -1.58 0.43
C GLU A 239 1.10 -0.68 0.40
N LEU A 240 1.45 -0.02 1.52
CA LEU A 240 2.67 0.81 1.59
C LEU A 240 3.93 0.01 1.28
N ARG A 241 4.06 -1.21 1.85
CA ARG A 241 5.21 -2.08 1.55
C ARG A 241 5.25 -2.45 0.08
N ARG A 242 4.10 -2.84 -0.49
CA ARG A 242 3.98 -3.18 -1.91
C ARG A 242 4.42 -2.03 -2.81
N VAL A 243 3.95 -0.80 -2.55
CA VAL A 243 4.31 0.38 -3.37
C VAL A 243 5.80 0.73 -3.22
N CYS A 244 6.40 0.56 -2.03
CA CYS A 244 7.83 0.71 -1.84
C CYS A 244 8.64 -0.32 -2.65
N ASP A 245 8.22 -1.58 -2.63
CA ASP A 245 8.86 -2.65 -3.38
C ASP A 245 8.71 -2.42 -4.88
N ASP A 246 7.53 -2.03 -5.34
CA ASP A 246 7.25 -1.69 -6.75
C ASP A 246 8.17 -0.56 -7.23
N PHE A 247 8.31 0.53 -6.46
CA PHE A 247 9.21 1.65 -6.79
C PHE A 247 10.68 1.20 -6.87
N SER A 248 11.15 0.46 -5.86
CA SER A 248 12.55 0.02 -5.79
C SER A 248 12.89 -0.96 -6.91
N ASN A 249 11.97 -1.89 -7.21
CA ASN A 249 12.12 -2.86 -8.27
C ASN A 249 12.09 -2.21 -9.65
N GLU A 250 11.21 -1.24 -9.89
CA GLU A 250 11.16 -0.55 -11.19
C GLU A 250 12.40 0.32 -11.40
N ALA A 251 12.88 1.04 -10.36
CA ALA A 251 14.12 1.80 -10.44
C ALA A 251 15.32 0.89 -10.78
N LYS A 252 15.45 -0.25 -10.09
CA LYS A 252 16.49 -1.24 -10.35
C LYS A 252 16.40 -1.84 -11.76
N LYS A 253 15.20 -2.21 -12.19
CA LYS A 253 14.95 -2.75 -13.53
C LYS A 253 15.37 -1.75 -14.61
N LYS A 254 14.98 -0.47 -14.49
CA LYS A 254 15.40 0.59 -15.42
C LYS A 254 16.92 0.80 -15.41
N PHE A 255 17.54 0.74 -14.24
CA PHE A 255 19.00 0.86 -14.13
C PHE A 255 19.69 -0.28 -14.88
N ASP A 256 19.23 -1.52 -14.72
CA ASP A 256 19.80 -2.69 -15.38
C ASP A 256 19.65 -2.60 -16.91
N VAL A 257 18.49 -2.16 -17.41
CA VAL A 257 18.24 -1.96 -18.85
C VAL A 257 19.15 -0.88 -19.43
N LEU A 258 19.20 0.30 -18.79
CA LEU A 258 20.02 1.42 -19.25
C LEU A 258 21.53 1.11 -19.17
N SER A 259 21.97 0.39 -18.13
CA SER A 259 23.36 -0.04 -17.98
C SER A 259 23.79 -0.99 -19.11
N LYS A 260 22.93 -1.95 -19.48
CA LYS A 260 23.16 -2.82 -20.64
C LYS A 260 23.15 -2.04 -21.95
N SER A 261 22.20 -1.12 -22.11
CA SER A 261 22.13 -0.22 -23.28
C SER A 261 23.42 0.59 -23.44
N LEU A 262 23.98 1.11 -22.34
CA LEU A 262 25.24 1.86 -22.34
C LEU A 262 26.40 1.01 -22.87
N GLN A 263 26.55 -0.22 -22.38
CA GLN A 263 27.62 -1.13 -22.81
C GLN A 263 27.56 -1.40 -24.31
N ILE A 264 26.36 -1.57 -24.87
CA ILE A 264 26.18 -1.81 -26.31
C ILE A 264 26.50 -0.58 -27.13
N HIS A 265 26.02 0.60 -26.72
CA HIS A 265 26.36 1.85 -27.41
C HIS A 265 27.86 2.12 -27.40
N MET A 266 28.54 1.86 -26.28
CA MET A 266 30.01 1.92 -26.22
C MET A 266 30.67 0.91 -27.18
N GLY A 267 30.13 -0.30 -27.30
CA GLY A 267 30.61 -1.30 -28.26
C GLY A 267 30.40 -0.88 -29.72
N ILE A 268 29.24 -0.29 -30.04
CA ILE A 268 28.94 0.28 -31.36
C ILE A 268 29.94 1.39 -31.70
N ASP A 269 30.19 2.32 -30.77
CA ASP A 269 31.12 3.44 -30.97
C ASP A 269 32.55 2.94 -31.21
N LYS A 270 33.01 1.94 -30.44
CA LYS A 270 34.32 1.30 -30.65
C LYS A 270 34.44 0.69 -32.05
N VAL A 271 33.45 -0.09 -32.48
CA VAL A 271 33.44 -0.72 -33.82
C VAL A 271 33.43 0.35 -34.91
N ASN A 272 32.61 1.40 -34.77
CA ASN A 272 32.56 2.50 -35.72
C ASN A 272 33.90 3.25 -35.81
N GLN A 273 34.54 3.54 -34.67
CA GLN A 273 35.83 4.22 -34.62
C GLN A 273 36.95 3.38 -35.25
N TRP A 274 36.94 2.06 -35.03
CA TRP A 274 37.85 1.13 -35.72
C TRP A 274 37.63 1.16 -37.24
N CYS A 275 36.37 1.08 -37.68
CA CYS A 275 36.02 1.14 -39.10
C CYS A 275 36.49 2.45 -39.74
N GLU A 276 36.31 3.58 -39.07
CA GLU A 276 36.75 4.90 -39.55
C GLU A 276 38.27 5.00 -39.68
N SER A 277 39.00 4.50 -38.69
CA SER A 277 40.46 4.42 -38.73
C SER A 277 40.95 3.54 -39.86
N GLY A 278 40.27 2.40 -40.11
CA GLY A 278 40.61 1.48 -41.19
C GLY A 278 40.33 2.05 -42.58
N ILE A 279 39.18 2.71 -42.77
CA ILE A 279 38.87 3.43 -44.02
C ILE A 279 39.89 4.54 -44.26
N TYR A 280 40.25 5.31 -43.22
CA TYR A 280 41.27 6.36 -43.32
C TYR A 280 42.64 5.79 -43.73
N LEU A 281 43.06 4.67 -43.13
CA LEU A 281 44.30 3.98 -43.51
C LEU A 281 44.27 3.60 -45.01
N LEU A 282 43.21 2.96 -45.47
CA LEU A 282 43.05 2.58 -46.87
C LEU A 282 43.08 3.79 -47.81
N ALA A 283 42.41 4.89 -47.44
CA ALA A 283 42.38 6.12 -48.22
C ALA A 283 43.75 6.84 -48.24
N SER A 284 44.55 6.70 -47.18
CA SER A 284 45.88 7.32 -47.07
C SER A 284 46.97 6.63 -47.90
N GLN A 285 46.69 5.45 -48.46
CA GLN A 285 47.62 4.72 -49.31
C GLN A 285 47.75 5.39 -50.69
N ALA A 286 48.82 6.17 -50.87
CA ALA A 286 49.10 6.86 -52.12
C ALA A 286 49.33 5.87 -53.28
N VAL A 287 48.55 6.01 -54.36
CA VAL A 287 48.49 5.06 -55.49
C VAL A 287 49.82 4.97 -56.26
N ASP A 288 50.56 6.06 -56.33
CA ASP A 288 51.89 6.17 -56.92
C ASP A 288 52.95 5.42 -56.11
N LYS A 289 52.91 5.55 -54.78
CA LYS A 289 53.85 4.86 -53.88
C LYS A 289 53.62 3.36 -53.83
N CYS A 290 52.36 2.90 -53.88
CA CYS A 290 52.02 1.47 -53.85
C CYS A 290 52.28 0.72 -55.18
N GLN A 291 52.80 1.37 -56.23
CA GLN A 291 53.14 0.71 -57.50
C GLN A 291 54.55 0.09 -57.49
N SER A 292 55.45 0.55 -56.62
CA SER A 292 56.74 -0.10 -56.41
C SER A 292 56.57 -1.35 -55.56
N GLN A 293 57.47 -2.33 -55.72
CA GLN A 293 57.47 -3.53 -54.89
C GLN A 293 57.56 -3.18 -53.39
N GLU A 294 58.51 -2.32 -53.03
CA GLU A 294 58.74 -1.86 -51.66
C GLU A 294 57.54 -1.11 -51.07
N GLY A 295 56.87 -0.25 -51.87
CA GLY A 295 55.68 0.47 -51.42
C GLY A 295 54.43 -0.40 -51.33
N ALA A 296 54.34 -1.47 -52.14
CA ALA A 296 53.29 -2.47 -52.01
C ALA A 296 53.49 -3.37 -50.78
N GLU A 297 54.74 -3.73 -50.47
CA GLU A 297 55.11 -4.48 -49.26
C GLU A 297 54.88 -3.64 -47.99
N SER A 298 55.29 -2.37 -47.97
CA SER A 298 55.01 -1.47 -46.84
C SER A 298 53.51 -1.31 -46.58
N ALA A 299 52.71 -1.08 -47.62
CA ALA A 299 51.26 -0.94 -47.49
C ALA A 299 50.57 -2.24 -47.03
N LEU A 300 51.15 -3.41 -47.34
CA LEU A 300 50.69 -4.69 -46.79
C LEU A 300 51.02 -4.82 -45.31
N THR A 301 52.23 -4.47 -44.91
CA THR A 301 52.64 -4.48 -43.50
C THR A 301 51.78 -3.54 -42.67
N ASP A 302 51.44 -2.36 -43.18
CA ASP A 302 50.54 -1.42 -42.49
C ASP A 302 49.13 -1.99 -42.30
N ILE A 303 48.60 -2.71 -43.30
CA ILE A 303 47.30 -3.40 -43.20
C ILE A 303 47.37 -4.56 -42.21
N GLU A 304 48.41 -5.40 -42.28
CA GLU A 304 48.60 -6.53 -41.37
C GLU A 304 48.76 -6.03 -39.94
N HIS A 305 49.56 -4.98 -39.72
CA HIS A 305 49.69 -4.33 -38.41
C HIS A 305 48.36 -3.74 -37.92
N PHE A 306 47.57 -3.10 -38.79
CA PHE A 306 46.26 -2.58 -38.41
C PHE A 306 45.27 -3.69 -38.03
N LEU A 307 45.24 -4.79 -38.78
CA LEU A 307 44.40 -5.96 -38.48
C LEU A 307 44.86 -6.68 -37.21
N ASP A 308 46.16 -6.74 -36.93
CA ASP A 308 46.69 -7.26 -35.67
C ASP A 308 46.47 -6.30 -34.49
N SER A 309 46.40 -4.99 -34.75
CA SER A 309 46.11 -3.94 -33.75
C SER A 309 44.65 -3.88 -33.33
N ALA A 310 43.75 -4.46 -34.14
CA ALA A 310 42.40 -4.76 -33.70
C ALA A 310 42.54 -5.80 -32.59
N GLU A 311 42.52 -5.36 -31.33
CA GLU A 311 42.62 -6.27 -30.19
C GLU A 311 41.66 -7.44 -30.43
N LYS A 312 42.21 -8.65 -30.49
CA LYS A 312 41.58 -9.88 -31.03
C LYS A 312 40.21 -10.26 -30.42
N ASN A 313 39.67 -9.47 -29.49
CA ASN A 313 38.38 -9.61 -28.83
C ASN A 313 37.37 -8.48 -29.08
N GLN A 314 37.74 -7.26 -29.49
CA GLN A 314 36.78 -6.13 -29.54
C GLN A 314 35.64 -6.31 -30.56
N LEU A 315 35.89 -7.03 -31.65
CA LEU A 315 34.93 -7.31 -32.72
C LEU A 315 33.96 -8.44 -32.36
N THR A 316 34.46 -9.42 -31.61
CA THR A 316 33.69 -10.54 -31.05
C THR A 316 32.85 -10.08 -29.86
N GLU A 317 33.34 -9.09 -29.11
CA GLU A 317 32.67 -8.52 -27.95
C GLU A 317 31.30 -7.92 -28.26
N LEU A 318 31.15 -7.11 -29.32
CA LEU A 318 29.84 -6.54 -29.67
C LEU A 318 28.81 -7.63 -30.03
N ARG A 319 29.25 -8.68 -30.74
CA ARG A 319 28.41 -9.83 -31.09
C ARG A 319 28.04 -10.65 -29.84
N ASN A 320 28.98 -10.81 -28.91
CA ASN A 320 28.72 -11.47 -27.62
C ASN A 320 27.77 -10.64 -26.74
N LEU A 321 27.97 -9.33 -26.65
CA LEU A 321 27.11 -8.37 -25.94
C LEU A 321 25.68 -8.38 -26.50
N HIS A 322 25.55 -8.39 -27.83
CA HIS A 322 24.27 -8.48 -28.50
C HIS A 322 23.53 -9.77 -28.16
N ASN A 323 24.20 -10.92 -28.27
CA ASN A 323 23.60 -12.23 -27.96
C ASN A 323 23.25 -12.38 -26.48
N GLN A 324 24.05 -11.80 -25.57
CA GLN A 324 23.77 -11.82 -24.14
C GLN A 324 22.57 -10.96 -23.76
N PHE A 325 22.31 -9.88 -24.49
CA PHE A 325 21.28 -8.90 -24.13
C PHE A 325 20.08 -8.86 -25.09
N GLU A 326 20.00 -9.77 -26.06
CA GLU A 326 18.97 -9.81 -27.11
C GLU A 326 17.54 -9.66 -26.60
N VAL A 327 17.21 -10.27 -25.45
CA VAL A 327 15.87 -10.29 -24.86
C VAL A 327 15.49 -8.94 -24.22
N VAL A 328 16.47 -8.13 -23.83
CA VAL A 328 16.26 -6.93 -23.01
C VAL A 328 16.33 -5.63 -23.82
N LEU A 329 16.89 -5.67 -25.03
CA LEU A 329 17.11 -4.49 -25.86
C LEU A 329 15.90 -4.13 -26.71
N SER A 330 15.72 -2.82 -26.92
CA SER A 330 14.79 -2.30 -27.91
C SER A 330 15.23 -2.65 -29.34
N GLU A 331 14.25 -2.76 -30.24
CA GLU A 331 14.49 -3.05 -31.66
C GLU A 331 15.40 -2.00 -32.33
N ASP A 332 15.33 -0.73 -31.88
CA ASP A 332 16.18 0.35 -32.38
C ASP A 332 17.66 0.10 -32.06
N ILE A 333 17.98 -0.33 -30.83
CA ILE A 333 19.37 -0.67 -30.46
C ILE A 333 19.84 -1.87 -31.27
N LYS A 334 19.00 -2.91 -31.45
CA LYS A 334 19.35 -4.09 -32.26
C LYS A 334 19.67 -3.71 -33.69
N GLY A 335 18.87 -2.82 -34.30
CA GLY A 335 19.15 -2.27 -35.63
C GLY A 335 20.48 -1.54 -35.71
N GLY A 336 20.80 -0.75 -34.67
CA GLY A 336 22.10 -0.08 -34.53
C GLY A 336 23.28 -1.04 -34.50
N VAL A 337 23.17 -2.12 -33.72
CA VAL A 337 24.20 -3.18 -33.63
C VAL A 337 24.41 -3.85 -34.99
N LEU A 338 23.33 -4.27 -35.67
CA LEU A 338 23.42 -4.94 -36.97
C LEU A 338 24.08 -4.03 -38.01
N LYS A 339 23.77 -2.73 -38.00
CA LYS A 339 24.40 -1.74 -38.88
C LYS A 339 25.90 -1.60 -38.62
N ALA A 340 26.31 -1.58 -37.34
CA ALA A 340 27.72 -1.51 -36.96
C ALA A 340 28.49 -2.79 -37.35
N LEU A 341 27.91 -3.97 -37.11
CA LEU A 341 28.49 -5.25 -37.52
C LEU A 341 28.61 -5.38 -39.04
N LYS A 342 27.61 -4.90 -39.79
CA LYS A 342 27.70 -4.88 -41.26
C LYS A 342 28.82 -3.96 -41.74
N ARG A 343 28.94 -2.75 -41.17
CA ARG A 343 30.03 -1.82 -41.51
C ARG A 343 31.40 -2.43 -41.26
N LEU A 344 31.53 -3.18 -40.18
CA LEU A 344 32.74 -3.93 -39.87
C LEU A 344 33.08 -4.96 -40.96
N GLU A 345 32.11 -5.79 -41.35
CA GLU A 345 32.28 -6.80 -42.41
C GLU A 345 32.68 -6.14 -43.75
N ASP A 346 32.04 -5.03 -44.11
CA ASP A 346 32.35 -4.26 -45.33
C ASP A 346 33.81 -3.75 -45.32
N VAL A 347 34.30 -3.21 -44.19
CA VAL A 347 35.69 -2.72 -44.07
C VAL A 347 36.69 -3.86 -44.09
N GLN A 348 36.40 -4.99 -43.46
CA GLN A 348 37.24 -6.20 -43.55
C GLN A 348 37.35 -6.69 -45.00
N GLU A 349 36.25 -6.71 -45.76
CA GLU A 349 36.26 -7.07 -47.18
C GLU A 349 37.11 -6.08 -48.01
N MET A 350 37.08 -4.78 -47.69
CA MET A 350 37.96 -3.79 -48.32
C MET A 350 39.44 -4.08 -48.06
N PHE A 351 39.80 -4.43 -46.82
CA PHE A 351 41.17 -4.83 -46.48
C PHE A 351 41.60 -6.10 -47.22
N GLU A 352 40.74 -7.11 -47.32
CA GLU A 352 41.04 -8.33 -48.08
C GLU A 352 41.28 -8.04 -49.56
N LYS A 353 40.35 -7.30 -50.20
CA LYS A 353 40.48 -6.88 -51.61
C LYS A 353 41.77 -6.10 -51.85
N ARG A 354 42.11 -5.16 -50.96
CA ARG A 354 43.33 -4.36 -51.05
C ARG A 354 44.59 -5.22 -50.85
N SER A 355 44.58 -6.13 -49.88
CA SER A 355 45.68 -7.05 -49.59
C SER A 355 45.97 -7.97 -50.77
N VAL A 356 44.94 -8.55 -51.40
CA VAL A 356 45.10 -9.37 -52.60
C VAL A 356 45.71 -8.56 -53.75
N SER A 357 45.26 -7.31 -53.94
CA SER A 357 45.83 -6.42 -54.96
C SER A 357 47.31 -6.11 -54.70
N LEU A 358 47.68 -5.80 -53.46
CA LEU A 358 49.05 -5.45 -53.10
C LEU A 358 49.98 -6.68 -53.18
N LYS A 359 49.53 -7.87 -52.75
CA LYS A 359 50.30 -9.13 -52.88
C LYS A 359 50.62 -9.45 -54.35
N ARG A 360 49.70 -9.14 -55.26
CA ARG A 360 49.95 -9.26 -56.71
C ARG A 360 50.93 -8.23 -57.25
N LEU A 361 51.02 -7.04 -56.65
CA LEU A 361 51.95 -5.98 -57.04
C LEU A 361 53.35 -6.24 -56.51
N SER A 362 53.49 -6.75 -55.27
CA SER A 362 54.78 -7.13 -54.70
C SER A 362 55.38 -8.38 -55.36
N ALA A 363 54.54 -9.33 -55.78
CA ALA A 363 54.99 -10.55 -56.47
C ALA A 363 55.45 -10.33 -57.93
N LYS A 364 55.35 -9.11 -58.48
CA LYS A 364 55.90 -8.81 -59.82
C LYS A 364 57.43 -8.79 -59.76
N GLN A 365 58.03 -9.96 -59.92
CA GLN A 365 59.44 -10.13 -60.22
C GLN A 365 59.80 -9.30 -61.45
N THR A 366 60.84 -8.47 -61.33
CA THR A 366 61.49 -7.78 -62.45
C THR A 366 61.68 -8.77 -63.58
N ARG A 367 61.12 -8.50 -64.77
CA ARG A 367 61.43 -9.31 -65.95
C ARG A 367 62.96 -9.32 -66.12
N PRO A 368 63.59 -10.46 -66.47
CA PRO A 368 65.00 -10.46 -66.86
C PRO A 368 65.19 -9.41 -67.95
N ILE A 369 66.01 -8.41 -67.68
CA ILE A 369 66.36 -7.38 -68.64
C ILE A 369 67.22 -8.08 -69.70
N GLN A 370 66.63 -8.41 -70.84
CA GLN A 370 67.38 -8.92 -71.98
C GLN A 370 68.35 -7.81 -72.44
N PRO A 371 69.68 -8.02 -72.42
CA PRO A 371 70.62 -7.01 -72.88
C PRO A 371 70.40 -6.78 -74.38
N VAL A 372 69.87 -5.62 -74.73
CA VAL A 372 69.73 -5.21 -76.13
C VAL A 372 71.11 -4.72 -76.58
N ALA A 373 71.76 -5.49 -77.46
CA ALA A 373 73.00 -5.09 -78.10
C ALA A 373 72.79 -3.82 -78.96
N PRO A 374 73.77 -2.89 -79.03
CA PRO A 374 73.65 -1.67 -79.82
C PRO A 374 73.67 -2.02 -81.31
N ARG A 375 72.70 -1.50 -82.08
CA ARG A 375 72.71 -1.61 -83.54
C ARG A 375 73.51 -0.48 -84.19
N PRO A 376 74.35 -0.76 -85.21
CA PRO A 376 75.05 0.25 -86.00
C PRO A 376 74.14 0.90 -87.06
N GLU A 377 74.49 2.13 -87.46
CA GLU A 377 73.84 2.86 -88.54
C GLU A 377 74.02 2.22 -89.92
N SER A 378 72.97 2.26 -90.75
CA SER A 378 72.94 2.83 -92.13
C SER A 378 71.78 2.28 -92.97
N SER A 379 71.10 3.18 -93.69
CA SER A 379 70.31 2.92 -94.92
C SER A 379 71.29 2.66 -96.09
N PRO A 380 70.94 2.08 -97.29
CA PRO A 380 69.66 2.27 -98.04
C PRO A 380 69.15 1.10 -98.96
N LYS A 381 67.94 1.32 -99.54
CA LYS A 381 67.41 0.91 -100.89
C LYS A 381 67.10 -0.57 -101.30
N ARG A 382 65.77 -0.80 -101.51
CA ARG A 382 65.00 -1.42 -102.66
C ARG A 382 65.25 -2.91 -103.10
N PRO A 383 64.37 -3.58 -103.91
CA PRO A 383 63.06 -3.19 -104.48
C PRO A 383 61.89 -4.24 -104.50
N SER A 384 60.66 -3.69 -104.61
CA SER A 384 59.51 -4.03 -105.49
C SER A 384 59.03 -5.47 -105.75
N GLN A 385 57.72 -5.72 -105.55
CA GLN A 385 56.69 -6.09 -106.57
C GLN A 385 55.31 -6.26 -105.88
N LYS A 386 54.34 -5.37 -106.17
CA LYS A 386 53.24 -5.41 -107.17
C LYS A 386 51.89 -5.85 -106.57
N THR A 387 51.00 -4.85 -106.44
CA THR A 387 49.53 -4.87 -106.33
C THR A 387 48.89 -5.36 -107.66
N PRO A 388 47.54 -5.38 -107.90
CA PRO A 388 46.39 -4.78 -107.17
C PRO A 388 45.09 -5.67 -107.28
N PRO A 389 43.81 -5.17 -107.28
CA PRO A 389 43.26 -3.83 -106.93
C PRO A 389 41.93 -3.78 -106.11
N ARG A 390 41.73 -2.59 -105.51
CA ARG A 390 40.50 -1.72 -105.37
C ARG A 390 39.22 -2.28 -104.72
N THR A 391 38.47 -1.53 -103.90
CA THR A 391 37.84 -0.19 -104.11
C THR A 391 37.49 0.45 -102.74
N THR A 392 37.93 1.68 -102.41
CA THR A 392 37.18 2.99 -102.38
C THR A 392 35.91 3.00 -101.51
N GLY A 393 35.61 3.93 -100.61
CA GLY A 393 36.14 5.22 -100.10
C GLY A 393 35.51 5.44 -98.70
N SER A 394 35.46 6.59 -98.03
CA SER A 394 35.82 7.98 -98.28
C SER A 394 35.53 8.76 -96.97
N HIS A 395 36.39 9.73 -96.62
CA HIS A 395 36.12 11.01 -95.93
C HIS A 395 35.62 11.10 -94.45
N GLN A 396 36.56 11.55 -93.61
CA GLN A 396 36.52 12.58 -92.53
C GLN A 396 35.59 13.81 -92.78
N PRO A 397 35.40 14.83 -91.87
CA PRO A 397 36.04 15.10 -90.56
C PRO A 397 35.18 15.81 -89.43
N LEU A 398 35.81 16.04 -88.24
CA LEU A 398 35.70 17.21 -87.29
C LEU A 398 34.32 17.47 -86.59
N THR A 399 34.15 17.81 -85.29
CA THR A 399 34.92 18.56 -84.28
C THR A 399 34.43 18.28 -82.83
N ARG A 400 35.39 18.33 -81.88
CA ARG A 400 35.36 18.86 -80.48
C ARG A 400 34.30 18.39 -79.43
N ARG A 401 34.87 17.67 -78.43
CA ARG A 401 34.60 17.58 -76.96
C ARG A 401 34.13 18.89 -76.26
N PRO A 402 33.70 18.88 -74.95
CA PRO A 402 33.92 17.85 -73.90
C PRO A 402 32.76 17.47 -72.95
N SER A 403 32.96 16.32 -72.27
CA SER A 403 32.72 15.94 -70.84
C SER A 403 31.34 16.15 -70.16
N ASP A 404 30.84 15.29 -69.26
CA ASP A 404 31.22 13.97 -68.72
C ASP A 404 29.99 13.36 -67.97
N ASN A 405 29.91 12.02 -67.99
CA ASN A 405 29.36 11.07 -66.99
C ASN A 405 27.98 11.25 -66.31
N LEU A 406 27.06 10.27 -66.44
CA LEU A 406 26.96 9.02 -65.65
C LEU A 406 25.63 8.24 -65.95
N ASN A 407 25.76 6.91 -65.89
CA ASN A 407 24.78 5.87 -65.54
C ASN A 407 23.54 5.55 -66.39
N SER A 408 23.48 4.29 -66.83
CA SER A 408 22.23 3.52 -66.77
C SER A 408 22.49 2.03 -66.55
N ALA A 409 21.71 1.47 -65.64
CA ALA A 409 21.59 0.06 -65.33
C ALA A 409 20.92 -0.72 -66.47
N LYS A 410 21.10 -2.05 -66.50
CA LYS A 410 20.15 -2.97 -67.14
C LYS A 410 19.87 -4.18 -66.24
N GLN A 411 18.58 -4.38 -66.04
CA GLN A 411 17.89 -5.53 -65.43
C GLN A 411 18.04 -6.78 -66.30
N GLN A 412 17.94 -7.99 -65.72
CA GLN A 412 16.87 -8.95 -66.04
C GLN A 412 16.86 -10.15 -65.06
N ALA A 413 15.71 -10.83 -65.02
CA ALA A 413 15.16 -11.64 -63.92
C ALA A 413 14.99 -13.14 -64.27
N GLU A 414 14.30 -13.84 -63.33
CA GLU A 414 13.73 -15.21 -63.33
C GLU A 414 14.59 -16.30 -62.65
N ALA A 415 14.09 -17.24 -61.82
CA ALA A 415 12.73 -17.77 -61.62
C ALA A 415 12.50 -18.34 -60.18
N ASP A 416 11.21 -18.54 -59.86
CA ASP A 416 10.55 -19.05 -58.64
C ASP A 416 10.85 -20.55 -58.32
N PRO A 417 10.60 -21.07 -57.10
CA PRO A 417 9.27 -21.65 -56.83
C PRO A 417 8.74 -21.50 -55.38
N ASN A 418 7.42 -21.43 -55.25
CA ASN A 418 6.73 -21.60 -53.97
C ASN A 418 5.54 -22.59 -54.08
N LYS A 419 5.43 -23.54 -53.13
CA LYS A 419 4.24 -24.39 -52.92
C LYS A 419 3.92 -24.56 -51.43
N LYS A 420 2.80 -23.92 -51.05
CA LYS A 420 1.64 -24.43 -50.30
C LYS A 420 1.82 -25.16 -48.94
N LYS A 421 1.00 -24.64 -48.00
CA LYS A 421 -0.01 -25.30 -47.13
C LYS A 421 0.27 -25.46 -45.61
N ASN A 422 -0.53 -24.70 -44.85
CA ASN A 422 -1.50 -25.14 -43.82
C ASN A 422 -1.11 -25.52 -42.37
N ILE A 423 -1.91 -24.94 -41.46
CA ILE A 423 -2.57 -25.50 -40.24
C ILE A 423 -2.04 -25.10 -38.84
N ARG A 424 -2.93 -24.34 -38.16
CA ARG A 424 -3.41 -24.35 -36.76
C ARG A 424 -2.42 -24.64 -35.62
N ARG A 425 -2.39 -23.72 -34.64
CA ARG A 425 -1.94 -23.97 -33.27
C ARG A 425 -3.11 -23.92 -32.29
N THR A 426 -3.22 -24.97 -31.49
CA THR A 426 -4.16 -25.19 -30.39
C THR A 426 -3.60 -24.56 -29.11
N LYS A 427 -4.50 -24.04 -28.27
CA LYS A 427 -4.25 -23.60 -26.89
C LYS A 427 -4.06 -24.82 -25.99
N GLU A 428 -3.01 -24.84 -25.19
CA GLU A 428 -2.89 -25.72 -24.02
C GLU A 428 -2.72 -24.85 -22.77
N ALA A 429 -3.68 -25.00 -21.86
CA ALA A 429 -3.65 -24.49 -20.50
C ALA A 429 -3.24 -25.66 -19.60
N ILE A 430 -2.18 -25.46 -18.80
CA ILE A 430 -1.69 -26.45 -17.84
C ILE A 430 -2.26 -26.07 -16.47
N THR A 431 -3.18 -26.90 -15.97
CA THR A 431 -3.61 -26.99 -14.57
C THR A 431 -2.61 -27.83 -13.80
N ILE A 432 -2.08 -27.32 -12.68
CA ILE A 432 -1.26 -28.08 -11.74
C ILE A 432 -2.07 -28.29 -10.47
N GLU A 433 -2.48 -29.54 -10.24
CA GLU A 433 -3.03 -30.04 -8.98
C GLU A 433 -1.89 -30.31 -7.99
N VAL A 434 -2.07 -29.91 -6.73
CA VAL A 434 -1.10 -30.07 -5.65
C VAL A 434 -1.48 -31.28 -4.80
N MET A 435 -0.52 -32.20 -4.63
CA MET A 435 -0.61 -33.38 -3.77
C MET A 435 -0.68 -33.01 -2.28
N HIS A 436 -1.58 -33.67 -1.55
CA HIS A 436 -1.55 -33.75 -0.09
C HIS A 436 -0.58 -34.84 0.37
N GLY A 437 0.26 -34.51 1.35
CA GLY A 437 1.10 -35.44 2.09
C GLY A 437 1.16 -35.02 3.56
N GLU A 438 0.70 -35.91 4.44
CA GLU A 438 0.64 -35.76 5.90
C GLU A 438 2.03 -35.83 6.55
N SER A 439 2.29 -35.03 7.58
CA SER A 439 2.90 -35.50 8.85
C SER A 439 3.00 -34.40 9.92
N GLN A 440 2.88 -34.87 11.16
CA GLN A 440 2.58 -34.19 12.42
C GLN A 440 3.70 -33.30 13.00
N GLY A 441 3.30 -32.32 13.83
CA GLY A 441 4.17 -31.67 14.83
C GLY A 441 3.51 -30.40 15.40
N GLY A 442 3.03 -30.45 16.65
CA GLY A 442 2.08 -29.49 17.20
C GLY A 442 2.57 -28.06 17.48
N SER A 443 1.62 -27.13 17.45
CA SER A 443 1.42 -26.04 18.41
C SER A 443 0.08 -25.38 18.07
N THR A 444 -0.76 -25.16 19.08
CA THR A 444 -2.10 -24.59 18.95
C THR A 444 -2.04 -23.18 18.34
N LEU A 445 -2.20 -23.12 17.02
CA LEU A 445 -2.58 -21.91 16.29
C LEU A 445 -3.93 -22.23 15.65
N VAL A 446 -4.98 -21.56 16.14
CA VAL A 446 -6.25 -21.50 15.43
C VAL A 446 -5.96 -20.80 14.09
N PRO A 447 -6.11 -21.47 12.93
CA PRO A 447 -5.93 -20.79 11.67
C PRO A 447 -7.14 -19.86 11.49
N VAL A 448 -6.86 -18.56 11.53
CA VAL A 448 -7.79 -17.54 11.05
C VAL A 448 -8.09 -17.90 9.60
N SER A 449 -9.28 -18.45 9.38
CA SER A 449 -9.77 -18.72 8.04
C SER A 449 -9.80 -17.40 7.29
N ASN A 450 -9.17 -17.36 6.11
CA ASN A 450 -9.51 -16.38 5.09
C ASN A 450 -10.97 -16.60 4.74
N GLU A 451 -11.87 -15.93 5.47
CA GLU A 451 -13.29 -15.91 5.14
C GLU A 451 -13.43 -15.24 3.77
N SER A 452 -13.77 -16.05 2.76
CA SER A 452 -14.05 -15.54 1.42
C SER A 452 -15.22 -14.56 1.49
N GLU A 453 -15.32 -13.65 0.52
CA GLU A 453 -16.46 -12.72 0.45
C GLU A 453 -17.81 -13.48 0.45
N GLU A 454 -17.82 -14.70 -0.10
CA GLU A 454 -18.94 -15.63 -0.07
C GLU A 454 -19.24 -16.16 1.35
N SER A 455 -18.22 -16.46 2.17
CA SER A 455 -18.45 -16.89 3.57
C SER A 455 -18.94 -15.73 4.44
N LEU A 456 -18.47 -14.50 4.22
CA LEU A 456 -18.98 -13.30 4.90
C LEU A 456 -20.42 -13.00 4.49
N SER A 457 -20.76 -13.16 3.20
CA SER A 457 -22.13 -13.02 2.69
C SER A 457 -23.06 -14.08 3.27
N ASN A 458 -22.59 -15.33 3.36
CA ASN A 458 -23.34 -16.42 3.99
C ASN A 458 -23.53 -16.20 5.50
N ARG A 459 -22.51 -15.67 6.19
CA ARG A 459 -22.60 -15.32 7.61
C ARG A 459 -23.57 -14.16 7.85
N ARG A 460 -23.53 -13.10 7.04
CA ARG A 460 -24.50 -12.00 7.09
C ARG A 460 -25.92 -12.48 6.83
N ARG A 461 -26.10 -13.37 5.85
CA ARG A 461 -27.41 -13.97 5.57
C ARG A 461 -27.90 -14.79 6.76
N HIS A 462 -27.04 -15.61 7.36
CA HIS A 462 -27.39 -16.43 8.51
C HIS A 462 -27.76 -15.58 9.73
N ILE A 463 -26.99 -14.54 10.04
CA ILE A 463 -27.30 -13.59 11.13
C ILE A 463 -28.63 -12.88 10.86
N MET A 464 -28.87 -12.42 9.63
CA MET A 464 -30.14 -11.77 9.28
C MET A 464 -31.32 -12.75 9.39
N THR A 465 -31.15 -14.00 8.97
CA THR A 465 -32.16 -15.05 9.13
C THR A 465 -32.45 -15.34 10.59
N GLU A 466 -31.42 -15.44 11.44
CA GLU A 466 -31.59 -15.67 12.88
C GLU A 466 -32.32 -14.49 13.55
N LEU A 467 -31.94 -13.26 13.23
CA LEU A 467 -32.61 -12.07 13.76
C LEU A 467 -34.09 -12.03 13.37
N ILE A 468 -34.41 -12.25 12.10
CA ILE A 468 -35.79 -12.29 11.61
C ILE A 468 -36.57 -13.42 12.30
N GLU A 469 -35.96 -14.60 12.47
CA GLU A 469 -36.64 -15.74 13.10
C GLU A 469 -36.85 -15.51 14.60
N SER A 470 -35.87 -14.92 15.30
CA SER A 470 -36.01 -14.55 16.70
C SER A 470 -37.09 -13.48 16.92
N GLU A 471 -37.20 -12.53 16.00
CA GLU A 471 -38.24 -11.51 15.99
C GLU A 471 -39.62 -12.15 15.73
N ARG A 472 -39.70 -13.08 14.78
CA ARG A 472 -40.93 -13.82 14.48
C ARG A 472 -41.43 -14.60 15.69
N ILE A 473 -40.54 -15.31 16.39
CA ILE A 473 -40.87 -16.06 17.61
C ILE A 473 -41.32 -15.09 18.72
N TYR A 474 -40.62 -13.98 18.90
CA TYR A 474 -41.00 -12.95 19.87
C TYR A 474 -42.40 -12.41 19.62
N VAL A 475 -42.74 -12.09 18.36
CA VAL A 475 -44.08 -11.63 17.97
C VAL A 475 -45.15 -12.73 18.16
N GLU A 476 -44.84 -13.99 17.83
CA GLU A 476 -45.74 -15.13 18.05
C GLU A 476 -46.02 -15.37 19.55
N GLU A 477 -45.03 -15.19 20.42
CA GLU A 477 -45.21 -15.27 21.88
C GLU A 477 -46.05 -14.12 22.41
N LEU A 478 -45.81 -12.88 21.93
CA LEU A 478 -46.65 -11.73 22.26
C LEU A 478 -48.10 -11.95 21.82
N GLN A 479 -48.31 -12.49 20.61
CA GLN A 479 -49.64 -12.83 20.11
C GLN A 479 -50.32 -13.87 21.01
N SER A 480 -49.59 -14.91 21.44
CA SER A 480 -50.12 -15.95 22.32
C SER A 480 -50.57 -15.39 23.67
N ILE A 481 -49.86 -14.40 24.22
CA ILE A 481 -50.27 -13.70 25.45
C ILE A 481 -51.53 -12.86 25.19
N MET A 482 -51.59 -12.20 24.04
CA MET A 482 -52.69 -11.32 23.66
C MET A 482 -54.00 -12.07 23.41
N GLU A 483 -53.93 -13.18 22.69
CA GLU A 483 -55.09 -14.03 22.38
C GLU A 483 -55.45 -14.94 23.56
N GLY A 484 -54.47 -15.42 24.34
CA GLY A 484 -54.71 -16.40 25.40
C GLY A 484 -55.08 -15.80 26.75
N TYR A 485 -54.40 -14.73 27.19
CA TYR A 485 -54.62 -14.17 28.53
C TYR A 485 -55.37 -12.84 28.49
N PHE A 486 -54.97 -11.95 27.57
CA PHE A 486 -55.57 -10.61 27.50
C PHE A 486 -56.99 -10.63 26.93
N ALA A 487 -57.24 -11.39 25.85
CA ALA A 487 -58.58 -11.52 25.29
C ALA A 487 -59.54 -12.26 26.25
N GLU A 488 -59.07 -13.34 26.89
CA GLU A 488 -59.86 -14.17 27.80
C GLU A 488 -60.28 -13.43 29.08
N LEU A 489 -59.55 -12.40 29.52
CA LEU A 489 -59.98 -11.51 30.60
C LEU A 489 -61.26 -10.72 30.27
N ASN A 490 -61.64 -10.62 29.00
CA ASN A 490 -62.90 -10.02 28.55
C ASN A 490 -63.95 -11.09 28.17
N ASN A 491 -63.63 -12.38 28.30
CA ASN A 491 -64.55 -13.46 27.99
C ASN A 491 -65.61 -13.59 29.08
N SER A 492 -66.87 -13.33 28.72
CA SER A 492 -67.99 -13.35 29.65
C SER A 492 -68.23 -14.73 30.28
N GLU A 493 -67.87 -15.81 29.57
CA GLU A 493 -68.02 -17.18 30.06
C GLU A 493 -67.01 -17.55 31.15
N LEU A 494 -65.80 -16.98 31.10
CA LEU A 494 -64.71 -17.25 32.06
C LEU A 494 -64.60 -16.21 33.18
N SER A 495 -65.46 -15.19 33.18
CA SER A 495 -65.47 -14.09 34.15
C SER A 495 -65.47 -14.56 35.61
N HIS A 496 -66.16 -15.65 35.91
CA HIS A 496 -66.25 -16.24 37.26
C HIS A 496 -64.93 -16.83 37.79
N LEU A 497 -63.92 -17.04 36.93
CA LEU A 497 -62.59 -17.53 37.31
C LEU A 497 -61.60 -16.40 37.61
N ILE A 498 -61.97 -15.14 37.33
CA ILE A 498 -61.11 -13.99 37.55
C ILE A 498 -61.24 -13.53 39.01
N PRO A 499 -60.13 -13.44 39.78
CA PRO A 499 -60.18 -12.90 41.13
C PRO A 499 -60.76 -11.47 41.17
N PRO A 500 -61.61 -11.12 42.15
CA PRO A 500 -62.24 -9.79 42.22
C PRO A 500 -61.24 -8.62 42.26
N THR A 501 -60.00 -8.87 42.70
CA THR A 501 -58.94 -7.87 42.77
C THR A 501 -58.35 -7.49 41.41
N LEU A 502 -58.56 -8.32 40.38
CA LEU A 502 -58.04 -8.17 39.02
C LEU A 502 -59.11 -7.75 38.01
N GLU A 503 -60.38 -7.68 38.44
CA GLU A 503 -61.49 -7.23 37.61
C GLU A 503 -61.26 -5.79 37.12
N ASN A 504 -61.44 -5.56 35.82
CA ASN A 504 -61.19 -4.27 35.14
C ASN A 504 -59.74 -3.72 35.24
N LYS A 505 -58.74 -4.55 35.58
CA LYS A 505 -57.32 -4.14 35.67
C LYS A 505 -56.43 -4.65 34.54
N LYS A 506 -57.00 -5.06 33.41
CA LYS A 506 -56.23 -5.59 32.28
C LYS A 506 -55.16 -4.62 31.79
N ASP A 507 -55.46 -3.33 31.69
CA ASP A 507 -54.50 -2.32 31.20
C ASP A 507 -53.38 -2.05 32.21
N VAL A 508 -53.57 -2.42 33.49
CA VAL A 508 -52.54 -2.36 34.51
C VAL A 508 -51.66 -3.62 34.50
N LEU A 509 -52.27 -4.80 34.27
CA LEU A 509 -51.57 -6.08 34.24
C LEU A 509 -50.70 -6.24 32.99
N PHE A 510 -51.22 -5.83 31.83
CA PHE A 510 -50.52 -5.98 30.55
C PHE A 510 -49.87 -4.68 30.09
N GLY A 511 -50.12 -3.55 30.74
CA GLY A 511 -49.47 -2.28 30.43
C GLY A 511 -49.63 -1.92 28.95
N ASN A 512 -48.50 -1.61 28.30
CA ASN A 512 -48.43 -1.26 26.89
C ASN A 512 -48.12 -2.45 25.96
N LEU A 513 -48.34 -3.68 26.42
CA LEU A 513 -48.09 -4.90 25.63
C LEU A 513 -48.89 -4.95 24.31
N PRO A 514 -50.16 -4.47 24.24
CA PRO A 514 -50.89 -4.37 22.96
C PRO A 514 -50.20 -3.47 21.94
N GLU A 515 -49.70 -2.32 22.38
CA GLU A 515 -49.00 -1.36 21.51
C GLU A 515 -47.65 -1.89 21.06
N ILE A 516 -46.94 -2.64 21.93
CA ILE A 516 -45.69 -3.33 21.57
C ILE A 516 -45.98 -4.40 20.52
N TYR A 517 -46.98 -5.25 20.73
CA TYR A 517 -47.36 -6.27 19.74
C TYR A 517 -47.74 -5.64 18.39
N GLU A 518 -48.55 -4.59 18.37
CA GLU A 518 -48.95 -3.92 17.13
C GLU A 518 -47.77 -3.25 16.42
N PHE A 519 -46.78 -2.74 17.16
CA PHE A 519 -45.57 -2.15 16.59
C PHE A 519 -44.69 -3.21 15.90
N HIS A 520 -44.46 -4.35 16.56
CA HIS A 520 -43.58 -5.41 16.04
C HIS A 520 -44.26 -6.30 14.98
N ASN A 521 -45.60 -6.34 14.92
CA ASN A 521 -46.35 -7.10 13.91
C ASN A 521 -46.50 -6.36 12.56
N LYS A 522 -46.07 -5.09 12.46
CA LYS A 522 -46.07 -4.28 11.22
C LYS A 522 -44.75 -4.43 10.49
#